data_AF-A0A396ZDE1-F1
#
_entry.id   AF-A0A396ZDE1-F1
#
_cell.length_a   1.000
_cell.length_b   1.000
_cell.length_c   1.000
_cell.angle_alpha   90.00
_cell.angle_beta   90.00
_cell.angle_gamma   90.00
#
_symmetry.space_group_name_H-M   'P 1'
#
loop_
_entity.id
_entity.type
_entity.pdbx_description
1 polymer ?
#
loop_
_entity_poly.entity_id
_entity_poly.type
_entity_poly.pdbx_seq_one_letter_code
_entity_poly.pdbx_strand_id
1 'polypeptide(L)'
;MEKESLYDHEKYENLMPTYLYLRNEADATDQEAIFLNPKEIELLYQIRNHTTLEGFFSGKILKVWKDEGSKPIYINTLKKLSDMNLIFAFPEFKFLPETSQLTVGICLISEKQFKPSNRENLKEIYLNSLSKSSFAIQNYILGCEPFQISELISIFEYLISGSASTFVRDSFDIKKWIHSFTFSELLKEETIKDSIQIIFETIHENEHIAVTKTTGLFHVADDLSGKAFDILKSYYLNQFSKRLKEKYQTAWNLITEHRKEIVIDVNYSGSISSMEEKFVSEELKIIGESLGNLEPETFKDFLILANYISRKHDHLKNLRSSAEELKSIKMLKTMMSMKSDALSQFVMINLDEDKEFSYSIVDNLKRDPDCISCDWYEKGKKISCICQKKEETILNLIHVMIEKYSYKKDLVRIFLFLLKKEKNELAAYYRKSDFKEAILKLKYVCYKENLSWFSKILSFLGAFGFLESSLEHEESIIQFEQLTREIAYKENRKKLLDKVRAEWLIEAETEPSVTEVEETSSKPDSKRSVNTAIARGGK
;
A
#
# COMPACT_ATOMS: atom_id res chain seq x y z
N MET A 1 20.11 -14.87 26.26
CA MET A 1 20.20 -15.08 24.80
C MET A 1 18.84 -15.55 24.37
N GLU A 2 18.02 -14.63 23.86
CA GLU A 2 16.78 -14.98 23.18
C GLU A 2 17.15 -15.90 22.01
N LYS A 3 16.64 -17.12 22.01
CA LYS A 3 16.75 -17.98 20.83
C LYS A 3 15.85 -17.34 19.78
N GLU A 4 16.42 -16.97 18.64
CA GLU A 4 15.69 -16.54 17.45
C GLU A 4 14.74 -17.68 17.02
N SER A 5 13.52 -17.66 17.55
CA SER A 5 12.45 -18.47 16.99
C SER A 5 11.98 -17.82 15.69
N LEU A 6 11.74 -18.66 14.70
CA LEU A 6 11.27 -18.23 13.39
C LEU A 6 9.73 -18.15 13.35
N TYR A 7 9.04 -18.35 14.47
CA TYR A 7 7.59 -18.38 14.57
C TYR A 7 7.10 -17.69 15.85
N ASP A 8 5.81 -17.32 15.88
CA ASP A 8 5.18 -16.69 17.04
C ASP A 8 5.06 -17.67 18.23
N HIS A 9 5.86 -17.46 19.27
CA HIS A 9 5.86 -18.30 20.46
C HIS A 9 4.57 -18.22 21.27
N GLU A 10 3.94 -17.05 21.37
CA GLU A 10 2.74 -16.86 22.20
C GLU A 10 1.56 -17.63 21.60
N LYS A 11 1.44 -17.60 20.28
CA LYS A 11 0.37 -18.29 19.55
C LYS A 11 0.44 -19.82 19.68
N TYR A 12 1.64 -20.39 19.65
CA TYR A 12 1.84 -21.83 19.67
C TYR A 12 2.32 -22.37 21.03
N GLU A 13 2.30 -21.57 22.10
CA GLU A 13 2.76 -21.96 23.43
C GLU A 13 2.05 -23.25 23.92
N ASN A 14 0.73 -23.30 23.78
CA ASN A 14 -0.10 -24.43 24.20
C ASN A 14 -0.21 -25.58 23.19
N LEU A 15 0.40 -25.43 22.00
CA LEU A 15 0.35 -26.48 20.97
C LEU A 15 1.29 -27.63 21.37
N MET A 16 0.73 -28.80 21.67
CA MET A 16 1.50 -30.03 21.87
C MET A 16 0.79 -31.20 21.17
N PRO A 17 1.03 -31.39 19.86
CA PRO A 17 0.33 -32.41 19.10
C PRO A 17 0.61 -33.82 19.61
N THR A 18 -0.42 -34.67 19.59
CA THR A 18 -0.35 -36.06 20.10
C THR A 18 0.66 -36.93 19.34
N TYR A 19 0.92 -36.62 18.07
CA TYR A 19 1.90 -37.34 17.24
C TYR A 19 3.36 -37.01 17.57
N LEU A 20 3.63 -36.00 18.41
CA LEU A 20 4.99 -35.74 18.93
C LEU A 20 5.32 -36.60 20.17
N TYR A 21 4.37 -37.40 20.68
CA TYR A 21 4.60 -38.36 21.75
C TYR A 21 5.25 -39.63 21.19
N LEU A 22 6.57 -39.57 20.97
CA LEU A 22 7.36 -40.68 20.47
C LEU A 22 7.69 -41.70 21.57
N ARG A 23 7.78 -42.97 21.20
CA ARG A 23 8.18 -44.08 22.07
C ARG A 23 9.71 -44.19 22.14
N ASN A 24 10.20 -44.72 23.25
CA ASN A 24 11.57 -45.20 23.35
C ASN A 24 11.61 -46.73 23.25
N GLU A 25 12.70 -47.28 22.70
CA GLU A 25 12.98 -48.73 22.75
C GLU A 25 13.07 -49.25 24.19
N ALA A 26 13.38 -48.37 25.14
CA ALA A 26 13.46 -48.65 26.56
C ALA A 26 12.14 -48.41 27.35
N ASP A 27 11.04 -48.03 26.69
CA ASP A 27 9.72 -47.88 27.35
C ASP A 27 9.14 -49.26 27.71
N ALA A 28 9.66 -49.86 28.78
CA ALA A 28 9.16 -51.07 29.40
C ALA A 28 8.02 -50.75 30.38
N THR A 29 7.02 -49.99 29.94
CA THR A 29 5.75 -49.87 30.65
C THR A 29 4.72 -50.74 29.93
N ASP A 30 4.60 -51.97 30.41
CA ASP A 30 3.52 -52.95 30.22
C ASP A 30 3.19 -53.50 28.82
N GLN A 31 4.01 -53.24 27.79
CA GLN A 31 3.96 -53.98 26.52
C GLN A 31 5.38 -54.37 26.07
N GLU A 32 5.50 -55.55 25.46
CA GLU A 32 6.74 -56.25 25.07
C GLU A 32 7.86 -55.32 24.55
N ALA A 33 9.10 -55.59 24.96
CA ALA A 33 10.29 -54.88 24.46
C ALA A 33 10.28 -54.85 22.92
N ILE A 34 10.48 -53.67 22.34
CA ILE A 34 10.41 -53.49 20.88
C ILE A 34 11.66 -54.15 20.27
N PHE A 35 11.48 -55.29 19.60
CA PHE A 35 12.56 -55.97 18.89
C PHE A 35 12.87 -55.29 17.55
N LEU A 36 13.94 -54.50 17.53
CA LEU A 36 14.49 -53.89 16.31
C LEU A 36 15.65 -54.70 15.76
N ASN A 37 15.76 -54.80 14.43
CA ASN A 37 16.91 -55.40 13.79
C ASN A 37 18.13 -54.44 13.80
N PRO A 38 19.37 -54.92 13.55
CA PRO A 38 20.56 -54.07 13.62
C PRO A 38 20.53 -52.83 12.70
N LYS A 39 19.88 -52.92 11.54
CA LYS A 39 19.75 -51.80 10.59
C LYS A 39 18.74 -50.75 11.06
N GLU A 40 17.65 -51.19 11.68
CA GLU A 40 16.63 -50.33 12.31
C GLU A 40 17.26 -49.54 13.47
N ILE A 41 18.06 -50.22 14.29
CA ILE A 41 18.79 -49.62 15.42
C ILE A 41 19.78 -48.57 14.90
N GLU A 42 20.62 -48.92 13.91
CA GLU A 42 21.61 -48.01 13.34
C GLU A 42 20.96 -46.72 12.81
N LEU A 43 19.87 -46.86 12.04
CA LEU A 43 19.13 -45.75 11.48
C LEU A 43 18.54 -44.84 12.58
N LEU A 44 17.91 -45.46 13.58
CA LEU A 44 17.28 -44.75 14.68
C LEU A 44 18.32 -43.98 15.51
N TYR A 45 19.51 -44.56 15.73
CA TYR A 45 20.63 -43.86 16.37
C TYR A 45 21.13 -42.67 15.56
N GLN A 46 21.22 -42.80 14.23
CA GLN A 46 21.60 -41.69 13.36
C GLN A 46 20.58 -40.53 13.47
N ILE A 47 19.27 -40.84 13.36
CA ILE A 47 18.18 -39.85 13.50
C ILE A 47 18.26 -39.17 14.86
N ARG A 48 18.35 -39.95 15.94
CA ARG A 48 18.46 -39.42 17.31
C ARG A 48 19.65 -38.49 17.45
N ASN A 49 20.84 -38.88 17.01
CA ASN A 49 22.06 -38.08 17.18
C ASN A 49 21.92 -36.69 16.57
N HIS A 50 21.24 -36.58 15.43
CA HIS A 50 21.00 -35.34 14.71
C HIS A 50 19.76 -34.56 15.17
N THR A 51 18.86 -35.17 15.95
CA THR A 51 17.67 -34.51 16.50
C THR A 51 18.02 -33.60 17.68
N THR A 52 18.50 -32.40 17.38
CA THR A 52 18.81 -31.33 18.36
C THR A 52 18.53 -29.97 17.73
N LEU A 53 18.26 -28.93 18.55
CA LEU A 53 18.07 -27.57 18.04
C LEU A 53 19.31 -27.06 17.30
N GLU A 54 20.51 -27.30 17.85
CA GLU A 54 21.77 -26.98 17.17
C GLU A 54 21.91 -27.76 15.85
N GLY A 55 21.50 -29.03 15.84
CA GLY A 55 21.42 -29.85 14.62
C GLY A 55 20.48 -29.28 13.57
N PHE A 56 19.33 -28.72 13.98
CA PHE A 56 18.40 -28.05 13.08
C PHE A 56 19.00 -26.77 12.47
N PHE A 57 19.56 -25.88 13.28
CA PHE A 57 20.14 -24.63 12.79
C PHE A 57 21.40 -24.85 11.95
N SER A 58 22.16 -25.91 12.24
CA SER A 58 23.32 -26.31 11.42
C SER A 58 22.96 -27.15 10.19
N GLY A 59 21.67 -27.42 9.94
CA GLY A 59 21.20 -28.17 8.76
C GLY A 59 21.55 -29.67 8.79
N LYS A 60 21.90 -30.21 9.96
CA LYS A 60 22.32 -31.60 10.15
C LYS A 60 21.17 -32.57 10.44
N ILE A 61 19.93 -32.08 10.58
CA ILE A 61 18.76 -32.97 10.71
C ILE A 61 18.66 -33.83 9.46
N LEU A 62 18.42 -35.12 9.68
CA LEU A 62 18.29 -36.09 8.61
C LEU A 62 17.00 -35.84 7.81
N LYS A 63 17.16 -35.80 6.50
CA LYS A 63 16.10 -35.51 5.54
C LYS A 63 16.10 -36.57 4.45
N VAL A 64 14.91 -36.89 3.94
CA VAL A 64 14.73 -37.71 2.74
C VAL A 64 14.24 -36.77 1.64
N TRP A 65 15.03 -36.61 0.58
CA TRP A 65 14.67 -35.76 -0.56
C TRP A 65 14.09 -36.59 -1.71
N LYS A 66 13.25 -35.96 -2.54
CA LYS A 66 12.52 -36.60 -3.64
C LYS A 66 13.46 -37.17 -4.71
N ASP A 67 14.56 -36.47 -4.96
CA ASP A 67 15.49 -36.72 -6.07
C ASP A 67 16.73 -37.54 -5.66
N GLU A 68 16.92 -37.77 -4.35
CA GLU A 68 17.96 -38.66 -3.86
C GLU A 68 17.40 -40.08 -3.90
N GLY A 69 17.86 -40.91 -4.83
CA GLY A 69 17.41 -42.29 -5.07
C GLY A 69 17.55 -43.24 -3.87
N SER A 70 16.79 -42.99 -2.80
CA SER A 70 16.77 -43.77 -1.58
C SER A 70 16.26 -45.17 -1.90
N LYS A 71 17.08 -46.18 -1.61
CA LYS A 71 16.77 -47.59 -1.89
C LYS A 71 15.44 -47.97 -1.21
N PRO A 72 14.51 -48.68 -1.87
CA PRO A 72 13.20 -49.06 -1.30
C PRO A 72 13.28 -49.74 0.09
N ILE A 73 14.36 -50.48 0.34
CA ILE A 73 14.64 -51.13 1.63
C ILE A 73 14.75 -50.10 2.77
N TYR A 74 15.36 -48.94 2.52
CA TYR A 74 15.54 -47.86 3.49
C TYR A 74 14.20 -47.23 3.90
N ILE A 75 13.29 -47.04 2.93
CA ILE A 75 11.96 -46.48 3.19
C ILE A 75 11.08 -47.45 3.97
N ASN A 76 11.13 -48.75 3.66
CA ASN A 76 10.38 -49.75 4.42
C ASN A 76 10.83 -49.80 5.90
N THR A 77 12.13 -49.62 6.15
CA THR A 77 12.66 -49.49 7.52
C THR A 77 12.14 -48.23 8.21
N LEU A 78 12.16 -47.07 7.54
CA LEU A 78 11.60 -45.82 8.08
C LEU A 78 10.09 -45.92 8.37
N LYS A 79 9.34 -46.55 7.48
CA LYS A 79 7.89 -46.76 7.64
C LYS A 79 7.60 -47.56 8.89
N LYS A 80 8.30 -48.68 9.08
CA LYS A 80 8.17 -49.51 10.29
C LYS A 80 8.50 -48.73 11.56
N LEU A 81 9.57 -47.91 11.55
CA LEU A 81 9.92 -47.08 12.71
C LEU A 81 8.88 -45.97 12.99
N SER A 82 8.28 -45.41 11.95
CA SER A 82 7.20 -44.41 12.05
C SER A 82 5.91 -45.03 12.61
N ASP A 83 5.52 -46.22 12.11
CA ASP A 83 4.35 -46.98 12.58
C ASP A 83 4.49 -47.40 14.05
N MET A 84 5.72 -47.68 14.50
CA MET A 84 6.05 -47.95 15.91
C MET A 84 6.12 -46.67 16.78
N ASN A 85 5.87 -45.48 16.21
CA ASN A 85 6.03 -44.18 16.85
C ASN A 85 7.43 -43.95 17.44
N LEU A 86 8.49 -44.50 16.85
CA LEU A 86 9.88 -44.29 17.29
C LEU A 86 10.53 -43.06 16.62
N ILE A 87 10.00 -42.69 15.45
CA ILE A 87 10.39 -41.50 14.70
C ILE A 87 9.14 -40.71 14.32
N PHE A 88 9.29 -39.40 14.17
CA PHE A 88 8.29 -38.52 13.57
C PHE A 88 8.82 -38.01 12.24
N ALA A 89 7.94 -38.02 11.23
CA ALA A 89 8.22 -37.57 9.88
C ALA A 89 7.27 -36.43 9.50
N PHE A 90 7.81 -35.34 8.96
CA PHE A 90 7.03 -34.17 8.54
C PHE A 90 7.66 -33.50 7.31
N PRO A 91 6.88 -32.77 6.49
CA PRO A 91 7.40 -32.13 5.29
C PRO A 91 8.19 -30.86 5.61
N GLU A 92 9.26 -30.62 4.84
CA GLU A 92 9.97 -29.34 4.79
C GLU A 92 10.14 -28.90 3.33
N PHE A 93 9.79 -27.66 3.04
CA PHE A 93 9.96 -27.05 1.72
C PHE A 93 11.26 -26.26 1.64
N LYS A 94 11.95 -26.36 0.50
CA LYS A 94 13.14 -25.59 0.19
C LYS A 94 13.05 -25.01 -1.21
N PHE A 95 13.23 -23.69 -1.29
CA PHE A 95 13.34 -22.98 -2.55
C PHE A 95 14.81 -22.89 -2.96
N LEU A 96 15.10 -23.24 -4.22
CA LEU A 96 16.43 -23.16 -4.84
C LEU A 96 16.43 -21.97 -5.82
N PRO A 97 16.97 -20.81 -5.43
CA PRO A 97 16.94 -19.60 -6.26
C PRO A 97 17.64 -19.78 -7.60
N GLU A 98 18.72 -20.58 -7.65
CA GLU A 98 19.54 -20.78 -8.85
C GLU A 98 18.79 -21.53 -9.95
N THR A 99 17.92 -22.47 -9.56
CA THR A 99 17.11 -23.27 -10.51
C THR A 99 15.65 -22.82 -10.57
N SER A 100 15.23 -21.87 -9.73
CA SER A 100 13.83 -21.45 -9.58
C SER A 100 12.89 -22.61 -9.27
N GLN A 101 13.38 -23.60 -8.50
CA GLN A 101 12.61 -24.80 -8.17
C GLN A 101 12.25 -24.83 -6.68
N LEU A 102 11.00 -25.18 -6.41
CA LEU A 102 10.55 -25.56 -5.09
C LEU A 102 10.71 -27.07 -4.91
N THR A 103 11.37 -27.48 -3.83
CA THR A 103 11.62 -28.88 -3.49
C THR A 103 11.00 -29.22 -2.15
N VAL A 104 10.60 -30.47 -1.98
CA VAL A 104 10.03 -31.00 -0.73
C VAL A 104 10.93 -32.12 -0.23
N GLY A 105 11.28 -32.05 1.05
CA GLY A 105 11.96 -33.13 1.77
C GLY A 105 11.11 -33.58 2.96
N ILE A 106 11.32 -34.81 3.43
CA ILE A 106 10.75 -35.32 4.68
C ILE A 106 11.82 -35.24 5.76
N CYS A 107 11.58 -34.44 6.77
CA CYS A 107 12.42 -34.34 7.96
C CYS A 107 12.10 -35.47 8.92
N LEU A 108 13.15 -36.07 9.48
CA LEU A 108 13.04 -37.18 10.43
C LEU A 108 13.58 -36.74 11.78
N ILE A 109 12.75 -36.86 12.82
CA ILE A 109 13.16 -36.57 14.20
C ILE A 109 12.81 -37.74 15.12
N SER A 110 13.58 -37.90 16.20
CA SER A 110 13.37 -38.94 17.21
C SER A 110 13.76 -38.45 18.60
N GLU A 111 13.09 -38.98 19.63
CA GLU A 111 13.40 -38.65 21.01
C GLU A 111 14.63 -39.45 21.51
N LYS A 112 15.58 -38.77 22.17
CA LYS A 112 16.76 -39.42 22.80
C LYS A 112 16.44 -40.05 24.17
N GLN A 113 15.59 -39.41 24.98
CA GLN A 113 15.21 -39.82 26.35
C GLN A 113 13.86 -39.17 26.72
N PHE A 114 13.02 -39.83 27.52
CA PHE A 114 11.75 -39.30 28.03
C PHE A 114 11.99 -38.20 29.08
N LYS A 115 12.31 -36.99 28.63
CA LYS A 115 12.39 -35.79 29.47
C LYS A 115 11.44 -34.75 28.88
N PRO A 116 10.60 -34.06 29.68
CA PRO A 116 9.69 -33.04 29.16
C PRO A 116 10.39 -31.98 28.29
N SER A 117 11.63 -31.61 28.65
CA SER A 117 12.46 -30.68 27.87
C SER A 117 12.85 -31.17 26.48
N ASN A 118 12.87 -32.49 26.24
CA ASN A 118 13.15 -33.05 24.93
C ASN A 118 11.95 -32.94 23.99
N ARG A 119 10.72 -32.97 24.53
CA ARG A 119 9.49 -32.80 23.73
C ARG A 119 9.32 -31.39 23.24
N GLU A 120 9.57 -30.40 24.10
CA GLU A 120 9.63 -29.01 23.69
C GLU A 120 10.68 -28.80 22.60
N ASN A 121 11.84 -29.44 22.69
CA ASN A 121 12.84 -29.37 21.62
C ASN A 121 12.32 -29.97 20.28
N LEU A 122 11.55 -31.06 20.30
CA LEU A 122 10.96 -31.64 19.08
C LEU A 122 9.91 -30.71 18.47
N LYS A 123 9.04 -30.14 19.32
CA LYS A 123 8.05 -29.13 18.91
C LYS A 123 8.73 -27.91 18.30
N GLU A 124 9.76 -27.39 18.94
CA GLU A 124 10.55 -26.26 18.44
C GLU A 124 11.18 -26.56 17.08
N ILE A 125 11.76 -27.74 16.89
CA ILE A 125 12.31 -28.16 15.58
C ILE A 125 11.21 -28.21 14.52
N TYR A 126 10.06 -28.80 14.86
CA TYR A 126 8.92 -28.90 13.95
C TYR A 126 8.39 -27.53 13.52
N LEU A 127 8.08 -26.64 14.48
CA LEU A 127 7.55 -25.30 14.20
C LEU A 127 8.55 -24.42 13.44
N ASN A 128 9.83 -24.44 13.82
CA ASN A 128 10.86 -23.71 13.07
C ASN A 128 11.02 -24.25 11.64
N SER A 129 10.86 -25.55 11.41
CA SER A 129 10.93 -26.14 10.08
C SER A 129 9.74 -25.77 9.21
N LEU A 130 8.53 -25.72 9.79
CA LEU A 130 7.34 -25.26 9.07
C LEU A 130 7.46 -23.77 8.74
N SER A 131 7.96 -22.95 9.66
CA SER A 131 8.24 -21.54 9.36
C SER A 131 9.27 -21.37 8.22
N LYS A 132 10.38 -22.13 8.23
CA LYS A 132 11.31 -22.16 7.08
C LYS A 132 10.61 -22.55 5.77
N SER A 133 9.69 -23.49 5.84
CA SER A 133 8.90 -23.92 4.67
C SER A 133 7.98 -22.80 4.17
N SER A 134 7.34 -22.07 5.08
CA SER A 134 6.55 -20.87 4.77
C SER A 134 7.36 -19.83 4.03
N PHE A 135 8.56 -19.50 4.52
CA PHE A 135 9.47 -18.57 3.84
C PHE A 135 9.92 -19.09 2.47
N ALA A 136 10.22 -20.39 2.33
CA ALA A 136 10.60 -20.99 1.06
C ALA A 136 9.48 -20.90 0.01
N ILE A 137 8.26 -21.29 0.39
CA ILE A 137 7.06 -21.20 -0.47
C ILE A 137 6.80 -19.74 -0.84
N GLN A 138 6.86 -18.83 0.13
CA GLN A 138 6.66 -17.41 -0.10
C GLN A 138 7.66 -16.86 -1.14
N ASN A 139 8.95 -17.15 -0.98
CA ASN A 139 9.97 -16.71 -1.93
C ASN A 139 9.79 -17.31 -3.33
N TYR A 140 9.35 -18.57 -3.42
CA TYR A 140 9.01 -19.18 -4.70
C TYR A 140 7.87 -18.45 -5.40
N ILE A 141 6.78 -18.15 -4.68
CA ILE A 141 5.63 -17.42 -5.26
C ILE A 141 6.02 -16.00 -5.67
N LEU A 142 6.79 -15.29 -4.84
CA LEU A 142 7.29 -13.94 -5.14
C LEU A 142 8.19 -13.91 -6.38
N GLY A 143 9.10 -14.87 -6.52
CA GLY A 143 10.13 -14.87 -7.56
C GLY A 143 9.70 -15.54 -8.87
N CYS A 144 8.89 -16.58 -8.81
CA CYS A 144 8.66 -17.50 -9.93
C CYS A 144 7.20 -17.55 -10.39
N GLU A 145 6.24 -17.13 -9.57
CA GLU A 145 4.81 -17.25 -9.86
C GLU A 145 3.99 -15.97 -9.60
N PRO A 146 4.42 -14.77 -10.02
CA PRO A 146 3.55 -13.61 -9.94
C PRO A 146 2.32 -13.81 -10.83
N PHE A 147 1.14 -13.43 -10.34
CA PHE A 147 -0.07 -13.47 -11.16
C PHE A 147 0.00 -12.42 -12.26
N GLN A 148 -0.47 -12.79 -13.45
CA GLN A 148 -0.60 -11.84 -14.56
C GLN A 148 -1.92 -11.06 -14.42
N ILE A 149 -1.93 -9.82 -14.92
CA ILE A 149 -3.12 -8.96 -14.91
C ILE A 149 -4.33 -9.62 -15.60
N SER A 150 -4.10 -10.39 -16.67
CA SER A 150 -5.16 -11.14 -17.36
C SER A 150 -5.82 -12.20 -16.48
N GLU A 151 -5.08 -12.80 -15.54
CA GLU A 151 -5.59 -13.81 -14.63
C GLU A 151 -6.46 -13.19 -13.54
N LEU A 152 -6.10 -11.97 -13.09
CA LEU A 152 -6.84 -11.23 -12.07
C LEU A 152 -8.29 -10.95 -12.47
N ILE A 153 -8.52 -10.62 -13.75
CA ILE A 153 -9.85 -10.38 -14.31
C ILE A 153 -10.71 -11.65 -14.17
N SER A 154 -10.19 -12.80 -14.62
CA SER A 154 -10.90 -14.08 -14.52
C SER A 154 -11.16 -14.50 -13.07
N ILE A 155 -10.21 -14.24 -12.17
CA ILE A 155 -10.36 -14.47 -10.73
C ILE A 155 -11.48 -13.64 -10.14
N PHE A 156 -11.51 -12.32 -10.40
CA PHE A 156 -12.56 -11.45 -9.88
C PHE A 156 -13.93 -11.79 -10.45
N GLU A 157 -14.02 -12.15 -11.74
CA GLU A 157 -15.27 -12.65 -12.30
C GLU A 157 -15.75 -13.91 -11.60
N TYR A 158 -14.85 -14.85 -11.28
CA TYR A 158 -15.20 -16.07 -10.58
C TYR A 158 -15.66 -15.80 -9.13
N LEU A 159 -14.87 -15.06 -8.36
CA LEU A 159 -15.15 -14.76 -6.93
C LEU A 159 -16.43 -13.93 -6.77
N ILE A 160 -16.49 -12.87 -7.59
CA ILE A 160 -17.64 -12.30 -8.29
C ILE A 160 -18.92 -13.11 -8.34
N SER A 161 -19.01 -13.86 -9.45
CA SER A 161 -20.20 -14.46 -10.02
C SER A 161 -20.56 -15.79 -9.36
N GLY A 162 -19.58 -16.52 -8.84
CA GLY A 162 -19.68 -17.92 -8.41
C GLY A 162 -19.61 -18.93 -9.56
N SER A 163 -19.52 -18.48 -10.81
CA SER A 163 -19.37 -19.31 -12.00
C SER A 163 -17.96 -19.24 -12.54
N ALA A 164 -17.27 -20.37 -12.65
CA ALA A 164 -15.93 -20.44 -13.20
C ALA A 164 -15.94 -20.01 -14.67
N SER A 165 -15.26 -18.91 -14.99
CA SER A 165 -14.85 -18.63 -16.36
C SER A 165 -13.74 -19.63 -16.75
N THR A 166 -13.38 -19.68 -18.04
CA THR A 166 -12.49 -20.67 -18.66
C THR A 166 -11.06 -20.76 -18.10
N PHE A 167 -10.71 -19.98 -17.09
CA PHE A 167 -9.37 -19.95 -16.51
C PHE A 167 -9.41 -19.95 -14.97
N VAL A 168 -9.12 -21.10 -14.38
CA VAL A 168 -8.61 -21.21 -13.01
C VAL A 168 -7.24 -21.87 -13.18
N ARG A 169 -6.17 -21.08 -13.03
CA ARG A 169 -4.82 -21.64 -12.89
C ARG A 169 -4.89 -22.69 -11.77
N ASP A 170 -4.23 -23.84 -11.95
CA ASP A 170 -4.05 -24.79 -10.84
C ASP A 170 -3.39 -24.02 -9.70
N SER A 171 -4.19 -23.66 -8.69
CA SER A 171 -3.73 -22.87 -7.56
C SER A 171 -2.62 -23.66 -6.86
N PHE A 172 -1.62 -22.94 -6.35
CA PHE A 172 -0.54 -23.57 -5.61
C PHE A 172 -1.12 -24.35 -4.43
N ASP A 173 -1.07 -25.67 -4.52
CA ASP A 173 -1.67 -26.59 -3.56
C ASP A 173 -0.57 -27.36 -2.84
N ILE A 174 -0.29 -26.93 -1.60
CA ILE A 174 0.70 -27.55 -0.72
C ILE A 174 0.40 -29.05 -0.55
N LYS A 175 -0.88 -29.44 -0.48
CA LYS A 175 -1.26 -30.84 -0.35
C LYS A 175 -0.85 -31.63 -1.58
N LYS A 176 -1.17 -31.15 -2.79
CA LYS A 176 -0.72 -31.80 -4.04
C LYS A 176 0.81 -31.90 -4.10
N TRP A 177 1.53 -30.87 -3.67
CA TRP A 177 2.99 -30.87 -3.63
C TRP A 177 3.56 -31.94 -2.69
N ILE A 178 3.02 -32.03 -1.47
CA ILE A 178 3.39 -33.09 -0.50
C ILE A 178 3.08 -34.48 -1.07
N HIS A 179 1.91 -34.66 -1.69
CA HIS A 179 1.51 -35.93 -2.29
C HIS A 179 2.28 -36.29 -3.55
N SER A 180 2.89 -35.31 -4.22
CA SER A 180 3.80 -35.55 -5.35
C SER A 180 5.12 -36.21 -4.94
N PHE A 181 5.39 -36.28 -3.63
CA PHE A 181 6.57 -36.93 -3.08
C PHE A 181 6.40 -38.44 -3.08
N THR A 182 7.40 -39.17 -3.58
CA THR A 182 7.35 -40.63 -3.80
C THR A 182 7.07 -41.44 -2.52
N PHE A 183 7.34 -40.87 -1.34
CA PHE A 183 7.16 -41.54 -0.04
C PHE A 183 6.16 -40.82 0.87
N SER A 184 5.09 -40.24 0.30
CA SER A 184 4.02 -39.59 1.07
C SER A 184 3.40 -40.50 2.15
N GLU A 185 3.49 -41.82 1.99
CA GLU A 185 3.05 -42.82 2.97
C GLU A 185 3.76 -42.73 4.34
N LEU A 186 4.92 -42.08 4.43
CA LEU A 186 5.61 -41.85 5.70
C LEU A 186 4.94 -40.76 6.55
N LEU A 187 4.13 -39.91 5.91
CA LEU A 187 3.44 -38.79 6.55
C LEU A 187 2.04 -39.21 6.97
N LYS A 188 1.69 -38.95 8.23
CA LYS A 188 0.33 -39.16 8.72
C LYS A 188 -0.58 -38.03 8.21
N GLU A 189 -1.83 -38.33 7.86
CA GLU A 189 -2.77 -37.34 7.30
C GLU A 189 -3.03 -36.17 8.28
N GLU A 190 -3.04 -36.44 9.58
CA GLU A 190 -3.11 -35.42 10.63
C GLU A 190 -1.93 -34.44 10.58
N THR A 191 -0.71 -34.96 10.38
CA THR A 191 0.51 -34.15 10.25
C THR A 191 0.49 -33.31 8.98
N ILE A 192 -0.01 -33.86 7.88
CA ILE A 192 -0.16 -33.11 6.62
C ILE A 192 -1.12 -31.94 6.82
N LYS A 193 -2.29 -32.17 7.44
CA LYS A 193 -3.27 -31.12 7.71
C LYS A 193 -2.70 -30.01 8.60
N ASP A 194 -2.07 -30.37 9.71
CA ASP A 194 -1.48 -29.41 10.64
C ASP A 194 -0.33 -28.62 9.99
N SER A 195 0.52 -29.31 9.21
CA SER A 195 1.63 -28.66 8.49
C SER A 195 1.11 -27.62 7.49
N ILE A 196 0.08 -27.98 6.70
CA ILE A 196 -0.54 -27.06 5.74
C ILE A 196 -1.14 -25.85 6.46
N GLN A 197 -1.86 -26.08 7.55
CA GLN A 197 -2.50 -25.02 8.33
C GLN A 197 -1.46 -24.05 8.89
N ILE A 198 -0.44 -24.55 9.59
CA ILE A 198 0.62 -23.72 10.18
C ILE A 198 1.36 -22.94 9.09
N ILE A 199 1.71 -23.60 7.96
CA ILE A 199 2.39 -22.92 6.85
C ILE A 199 1.55 -21.75 6.32
N PHE A 200 0.27 -21.98 6.04
CA PHE A 200 -0.61 -20.93 5.53
C PHE A 200 -0.84 -19.80 6.55
N GLU A 201 -0.98 -20.12 7.83
CA GLU A 201 -1.09 -19.13 8.90
C GLU A 201 0.16 -18.24 8.97
N THR A 202 1.36 -18.82 8.93
CA THR A 202 2.62 -18.05 8.92
C THR A 202 2.76 -17.20 7.66
N ILE A 203 2.38 -17.71 6.48
CA ILE A 203 2.40 -16.91 5.24
C ILE A 203 1.42 -15.74 5.33
N HIS A 204 0.23 -15.97 5.90
CA HIS A 204 -0.79 -14.94 6.06
C HIS A 204 -0.33 -13.81 7.00
N GLU A 205 0.32 -14.15 8.12
CA GLU A 205 0.87 -13.19 9.09
C GLU A 205 1.96 -12.30 8.49
N ASN A 206 2.73 -12.81 7.53
CA ASN A 206 3.78 -12.04 6.87
C ASN A 206 3.23 -10.96 5.89
N GLU A 207 1.94 -10.98 5.55
CA GLU A 207 1.21 -10.04 4.66
C GLU A 207 1.78 -9.82 3.24
N HIS A 208 2.88 -10.45 2.86
CA HIS A 208 3.51 -10.29 1.54
C HIS A 208 2.75 -10.97 0.39
N ILE A 209 1.99 -12.01 0.71
CA ILE A 209 1.18 -12.81 -0.21
C ILE A 209 -0.21 -12.97 0.40
N ALA A 210 -1.25 -12.83 -0.42
CA ALA A 210 -2.61 -13.11 0.02
C ALA A 210 -2.86 -14.63 0.02
N VAL A 211 -3.38 -15.14 1.13
CA VAL A 211 -3.77 -16.55 1.28
C VAL A 211 -5.28 -16.64 1.17
N THR A 212 -5.76 -17.40 0.18
CA THR A 212 -7.19 -17.57 -0.12
C THR A 212 -7.52 -19.05 -0.23
N LYS A 213 -8.77 -19.43 0.05
CA LYS A 213 -9.19 -20.83 0.01
C LYS A 213 -9.37 -21.36 -1.42
N THR A 214 -9.94 -20.53 -2.29
CA THR A 214 -10.31 -20.90 -3.67
C THR A 214 -9.18 -20.62 -4.66
N THR A 215 -8.50 -19.47 -4.53
CA THR A 215 -7.41 -19.08 -5.43
C THR A 215 -6.01 -19.46 -4.94
N GLY A 216 -5.88 -19.97 -3.70
CA GLY A 216 -4.60 -20.38 -3.11
C GLY A 216 -3.73 -19.18 -2.70
N LEU A 217 -2.44 -19.26 -3.01
CA LEU A 217 -1.47 -18.18 -2.74
C LEU A 217 -1.48 -17.18 -3.89
N PHE A 218 -1.69 -15.89 -3.57
CA PHE A 218 -1.83 -14.83 -4.55
C PHE A 218 -0.83 -13.70 -4.32
N HIS A 219 -0.13 -13.32 -5.39
CA HIS A 219 0.83 -12.23 -5.39
C HIS A 219 0.74 -11.40 -6.67
N VAL A 220 0.76 -10.08 -6.51
CA VAL A 220 0.88 -9.11 -7.60
C VAL A 220 2.24 -8.43 -7.49
N ALA A 221 3.01 -8.40 -8.58
CA ALA A 221 4.31 -7.73 -8.60
C ALA A 221 4.16 -6.20 -8.39
N ASP A 222 5.19 -5.57 -7.81
CA ASP A 222 5.15 -4.15 -7.39
C ASP A 222 4.92 -3.18 -8.56
N ASP A 223 5.43 -3.52 -9.75
CA ASP A 223 5.25 -2.75 -10.98
C ASP A 223 3.81 -2.82 -11.53
N LEU A 224 3.09 -3.89 -11.22
CA LEU A 224 1.71 -4.13 -11.65
C LEU A 224 0.65 -3.66 -10.64
N SER A 225 1.06 -3.27 -9.42
CA SER A 225 0.15 -2.91 -8.33
C SER A 225 -0.89 -1.84 -8.72
N GLY A 226 -0.50 -0.80 -9.45
CA GLY A 226 -1.43 0.26 -9.86
C GLY A 226 -2.49 -0.25 -10.84
N LYS A 227 -2.08 -1.04 -11.84
CA LYS A 227 -3.01 -1.66 -12.81
C LYS A 227 -3.96 -2.65 -12.12
N ALA A 228 -3.46 -3.41 -11.16
CA ALA A 228 -4.28 -4.33 -10.38
C ALA A 228 -5.33 -3.57 -9.55
N PHE A 229 -4.97 -2.43 -8.96
CA PHE A 229 -5.90 -1.57 -8.23
C PHE A 229 -6.98 -0.97 -9.16
N ASP A 230 -6.62 -0.50 -10.35
CA ASP A 230 -7.59 0.03 -11.31
C ASP A 230 -8.65 -1.02 -11.71
N ILE A 231 -8.21 -2.26 -11.91
CA ILE A 231 -9.10 -3.39 -12.19
C ILE A 231 -9.99 -3.68 -10.98
N LEU A 232 -9.41 -3.77 -9.78
CA LEU A 232 -10.16 -3.96 -8.54
C LEU A 232 -11.23 -2.88 -8.37
N LYS A 233 -10.88 -1.60 -8.53
CA LYS A 233 -11.80 -0.47 -8.46
C LYS A 233 -12.96 -0.62 -9.43
N SER A 234 -12.68 -0.98 -10.69
CA SER A 234 -13.71 -1.21 -11.70
C SER A 234 -14.68 -2.35 -11.30
N TYR A 235 -14.16 -3.49 -10.86
CA TYR A 235 -14.98 -4.63 -10.44
C TYR A 235 -15.78 -4.33 -9.17
N TYR A 236 -15.17 -3.61 -8.23
CA TYR A 236 -15.82 -3.14 -7.02
C TYR A 236 -17.04 -2.27 -7.36
N LEU A 237 -16.83 -1.19 -8.12
CA LEU A 237 -17.87 -0.23 -8.44
C LEU A 237 -18.96 -0.80 -9.35
N ASN A 238 -18.61 -1.63 -10.34
CA ASN A 238 -19.54 -2.04 -11.39
C ASN A 238 -20.30 -3.34 -11.08
N GLN A 239 -19.72 -4.25 -10.28
CA GLN A 239 -20.25 -5.60 -10.08
C GLN A 239 -20.42 -5.94 -8.59
N PHE A 240 -19.36 -5.81 -7.79
CA PHE A 240 -19.38 -6.24 -6.39
C PHE A 240 -20.34 -5.41 -5.54
N SER A 241 -20.30 -4.08 -5.66
CA SER A 241 -21.19 -3.15 -4.96
C SER A 241 -22.67 -3.47 -5.18
N LYS A 242 -23.06 -3.79 -6.42
CA LYS A 242 -24.43 -4.18 -6.79
C LYS A 242 -24.85 -5.46 -6.09
N ARG A 243 -24.01 -6.50 -6.14
CA ARG A 243 -24.29 -7.76 -5.42
C ARG A 243 -24.33 -7.57 -3.91
N LEU A 244 -23.46 -6.74 -3.36
CA LEU A 244 -23.43 -6.42 -1.94
C LEU A 244 -24.73 -5.73 -1.51
N LYS A 245 -25.20 -4.75 -2.30
CA LYS A 245 -26.48 -4.05 -2.09
C LYS A 245 -27.67 -5.03 -2.14
N GLU A 246 -27.69 -5.96 -3.08
CA GLU A 246 -28.78 -6.93 -3.23
C GLU A 246 -28.83 -7.99 -2.12
N LYS A 247 -27.67 -8.51 -1.69
CA LYS A 247 -27.60 -9.69 -0.81
C LYS A 247 -27.23 -9.38 0.64
N TYR A 248 -26.55 -8.27 0.91
CA TYR A 248 -25.94 -7.95 2.20
C TYR A 248 -26.25 -6.52 2.64
N GLN A 249 -27.55 -6.25 2.82
CA GLN A 249 -28.07 -4.92 3.18
C GLN A 249 -27.41 -4.33 4.44
N THR A 250 -27.06 -5.15 5.44
CA THR A 250 -26.43 -4.68 6.68
C THR A 250 -25.05 -4.07 6.43
N ALA A 251 -24.22 -4.73 5.62
CA ALA A 251 -22.90 -4.22 5.22
C ALA A 251 -23.05 -2.97 4.32
N TRP A 252 -24.02 -2.99 3.41
CA TRP A 252 -24.33 -1.83 2.56
C TRP A 252 -24.79 -0.60 3.36
N ASN A 253 -25.57 -0.80 4.42
CA ASN A 253 -26.00 0.29 5.29
C ASN A 253 -24.80 0.92 6.03
N LEU A 254 -23.81 0.13 6.47
CA LEU A 254 -22.58 0.64 7.08
C LEU A 254 -21.75 1.47 6.10
N ILE A 255 -21.64 1.03 4.84
CA ILE A 255 -21.01 1.82 3.78
C ILE A 255 -21.75 3.15 3.60
N THR A 256 -23.09 3.09 3.55
CA THR A 256 -23.92 4.28 3.32
C THR A 256 -23.80 5.28 4.47
N GLU A 257 -23.76 4.81 5.72
CA GLU A 257 -23.49 5.67 6.89
C GLU A 257 -22.06 6.22 6.87
N HIS A 258 -21.04 5.42 6.53
CA HIS A 258 -19.67 5.91 6.35
C HIS A 258 -19.62 7.04 5.32
N ARG A 259 -20.24 6.85 4.15
CA ARG A 259 -20.33 7.89 3.09
C ARG A 259 -20.96 9.20 3.61
N LYS A 260 -21.96 9.11 4.49
CA LYS A 260 -22.58 10.29 5.12
C LYS A 260 -21.65 10.96 6.12
N GLU A 261 -20.75 10.23 6.77
CA GLU A 261 -19.80 10.76 7.75
C GLU A 261 -18.49 11.28 7.14
N ILE A 262 -18.20 10.99 5.86
CA ILE A 262 -16.98 11.47 5.18
C ILE A 262 -16.86 13.00 5.30
N VAL A 263 -15.85 13.43 6.06
CA VAL A 263 -15.39 14.82 6.11
C VAL A 263 -14.17 14.93 5.20
N ILE A 264 -14.36 15.52 4.03
CA ILE A 264 -13.25 15.80 3.13
C ILE A 264 -12.48 17.01 3.67
N ASP A 265 -11.20 16.83 3.99
CA ASP A 265 -10.33 17.93 4.37
C ASP A 265 -10.27 18.97 3.25
N VAL A 266 -10.60 20.23 3.56
CA VAL A 266 -10.52 21.36 2.62
C VAL A 266 -9.08 21.54 2.12
N ASN A 267 -8.09 21.09 2.90
CA ASN A 267 -6.67 21.11 2.56
C ASN A 267 -6.19 19.82 1.86
N TYR A 268 -7.08 18.90 1.48
CA TYR A 268 -6.69 17.66 0.78
C TYR A 268 -5.87 17.99 -0.47
N SER A 269 -4.70 17.37 -0.57
CA SER A 269 -3.64 17.73 -1.50
C SER A 269 -3.59 16.90 -2.79
N GLY A 270 -4.44 15.88 -2.88
CA GLY A 270 -4.49 14.96 -4.03
C GLY A 270 -5.48 15.42 -5.10
N SER A 271 -5.38 14.78 -6.26
CA SER A 271 -6.41 14.81 -7.30
C SER A 271 -7.75 14.21 -6.84
N ILE A 272 -8.83 14.49 -7.57
CA ILE A 272 -10.15 13.86 -7.32
C ILE A 272 -10.06 12.32 -7.45
N SER A 273 -9.32 11.81 -8.44
CA SER A 273 -9.14 10.36 -8.62
C SER A 273 -8.45 9.69 -7.42
N SER A 274 -7.46 10.34 -6.83
CA SER A 274 -6.81 9.84 -5.62
C SER A 274 -7.69 9.89 -4.37
N MET A 275 -8.79 10.65 -4.41
CA MET A 275 -9.79 10.68 -3.33
C MET A 275 -10.73 9.49 -3.48
N GLU A 276 -11.18 9.19 -4.70
CA GLU A 276 -11.97 7.99 -5.00
C GLU A 276 -11.22 6.70 -4.65
N GLU A 277 -9.91 6.62 -4.95
CA GLU A 277 -9.07 5.48 -4.56
C GLU A 277 -9.12 5.26 -3.04
N LYS A 278 -8.96 6.35 -2.25
CA LYS A 278 -9.03 6.27 -0.78
C LYS A 278 -10.39 5.81 -0.30
N PHE A 279 -11.47 6.33 -0.88
CA PHE A 279 -12.82 5.90 -0.51
C PHE A 279 -13.03 4.41 -0.79
N VAL A 280 -12.61 3.91 -1.95
CA VAL A 280 -12.70 2.47 -2.28
C VAL A 280 -11.92 1.63 -1.27
N SER A 281 -10.70 2.03 -0.91
CA SER A 281 -9.89 1.30 0.08
C SER A 281 -10.50 1.31 1.48
N GLU A 282 -11.08 2.44 1.92
CA GLU A 282 -11.79 2.54 3.19
C GLU A 282 -13.06 1.68 3.22
N GLU A 283 -13.85 1.69 2.13
CA GLU A 283 -15.05 0.88 2.03
C GLU A 283 -14.73 -0.61 2.04
N LEU A 284 -13.73 -1.06 1.29
CA LEU A 284 -13.30 -2.47 1.30
C LEU A 284 -12.88 -2.95 2.68
N LYS A 285 -12.29 -2.06 3.49
CA LYS A 285 -11.95 -2.34 4.89
C LYS A 285 -13.20 -2.50 5.76
N ILE A 286 -14.16 -1.57 5.67
CA ILE A 286 -15.44 -1.64 6.39
C ILE A 286 -16.22 -2.91 6.02
N ILE A 287 -16.24 -3.24 4.74
CA ILE A 287 -16.87 -4.44 4.21
C ILE A 287 -16.21 -5.69 4.81
N GLY A 288 -14.87 -5.76 4.80
CA GLY A 288 -14.13 -6.87 5.39
C GLY A 288 -14.38 -7.05 6.89
N GLU A 289 -14.47 -5.96 7.65
CA GLU A 289 -14.73 -5.98 9.10
C GLU A 289 -16.20 -6.34 9.43
N SER A 290 -17.16 -5.92 8.59
CA SER A 290 -18.59 -6.08 8.85
C SER A 290 -19.18 -7.43 8.44
N LEU A 291 -18.63 -8.08 7.42
CA LEU A 291 -19.18 -9.33 6.87
C LEU A 291 -18.76 -10.59 7.67
N GLY A 292 -17.72 -10.51 8.49
CA GLY A 292 -17.34 -11.56 9.45
C GLY A 292 -17.25 -12.98 8.83
N ASN A 293 -17.86 -13.96 9.51
CA ASN A 293 -17.90 -15.37 9.07
C ASN A 293 -19.17 -15.74 8.26
N LEU A 294 -19.96 -14.76 7.80
CA LEU A 294 -21.33 -14.99 7.29
C LEU A 294 -21.44 -15.05 5.75
N GLU A 295 -20.44 -15.58 5.05
CA GLU A 295 -20.40 -15.54 3.58
C GLU A 295 -20.04 -16.86 2.88
N PRO A 296 -20.41 -17.05 1.60
CA PRO A 296 -19.78 -18.01 0.71
C PRO A 296 -18.27 -17.78 0.64
N GLU A 297 -17.47 -18.85 0.63
CA GLU A 297 -16.01 -18.77 0.65
C GLU A 297 -15.42 -17.89 -0.47
N THR A 298 -16.09 -17.79 -1.61
CA THR A 298 -15.69 -16.95 -2.75
C THR A 298 -15.77 -15.45 -2.48
N PHE A 299 -16.74 -14.99 -1.68
CA PHE A 299 -16.92 -13.57 -1.35
C PHE A 299 -15.84 -13.12 -0.35
N LYS A 300 -15.54 -13.99 0.62
CA LYS A 300 -14.43 -13.80 1.56
C LYS A 300 -13.08 -13.73 0.85
N ASP A 301 -12.84 -14.62 -0.10
CA ASP A 301 -11.60 -14.60 -0.88
C ASP A 301 -11.47 -13.33 -1.74
N PHE A 302 -12.57 -12.82 -2.32
CA PHE A 302 -12.55 -11.52 -3.02
C PHE A 302 -12.08 -10.40 -2.10
N LEU A 303 -12.61 -10.32 -0.87
CA LEU A 303 -12.24 -9.28 0.09
C LEU A 303 -10.80 -9.40 0.57
N ILE A 304 -10.29 -10.62 0.75
CA ILE A 304 -8.87 -10.85 1.07
C ILE A 304 -7.98 -10.28 -0.05
N LEU A 305 -8.28 -10.60 -1.31
CA LEU A 305 -7.52 -10.11 -2.46
C LEU A 305 -7.65 -8.58 -2.61
N ALA A 306 -8.86 -8.04 -2.45
CA ALA A 306 -9.14 -6.62 -2.56
C ALA A 306 -8.37 -5.81 -1.52
N ASN A 307 -8.36 -6.26 -0.27
CA ASN A 307 -7.61 -5.63 0.81
C ASN A 307 -6.09 -5.73 0.59
N TYR A 308 -5.60 -6.89 0.14
CA TYR A 308 -4.18 -7.06 -0.20
C TYR A 308 -3.73 -6.09 -1.30
N ILE A 309 -4.46 -6.04 -2.42
CA ILE A 309 -4.13 -5.16 -3.55
C ILE A 309 -4.21 -3.68 -3.14
N SER A 310 -5.24 -3.31 -2.36
CA SER A 310 -5.42 -1.93 -1.87
C SER A 310 -4.26 -1.50 -0.97
N ARG A 311 -3.93 -2.29 0.06
CA ARG A 311 -2.82 -1.99 0.98
C ARG A 311 -1.49 -1.90 0.24
N LYS A 312 -1.25 -2.82 -0.70
CA LYS A 312 -0.03 -2.84 -1.50
C LYS A 312 0.09 -1.60 -2.40
N HIS A 313 -1.00 -1.21 -3.06
CA HIS A 313 -1.06 0.01 -3.88
C HIS A 313 -0.79 1.26 -3.03
N ASP A 314 -1.47 1.39 -1.90
CA ASP A 314 -1.28 2.52 -0.98
C ASP A 314 0.16 2.59 -0.46
N HIS A 315 0.73 1.46 -0.06
CA HIS A 315 2.11 1.39 0.42
C HIS A 315 3.12 1.85 -0.65
N LEU A 316 3.02 1.31 -1.87
CA LEU A 316 3.92 1.66 -2.97
C LEU A 316 3.73 3.11 -3.43
N LYS A 317 2.50 3.59 -3.45
CA LYS A 317 2.17 4.99 -3.76
C LYS A 317 2.81 5.93 -2.74
N ASN A 318 2.65 5.64 -1.45
CA ASN A 318 3.23 6.43 -0.36
C ASN A 318 4.77 6.40 -0.36
N LEU A 319 5.38 5.25 -0.70
CA LEU A 319 6.84 5.15 -0.84
C LEU A 319 7.36 5.97 -2.01
N ARG A 320 6.72 5.87 -3.19
CA ARG A 320 7.10 6.65 -4.38
C ARG A 320 6.92 8.14 -4.13
N SER A 321 5.77 8.55 -3.58
CA SER A 321 5.54 9.95 -3.23
C SER A 321 6.58 10.43 -2.25
N SER A 322 6.85 9.71 -1.15
CA SER A 322 7.85 10.13 -0.15
C SER A 322 9.25 10.29 -0.73
N ALA A 323 9.68 9.39 -1.62
CA ALA A 323 11.00 9.47 -2.25
C ALA A 323 11.11 10.65 -3.23
N GLU A 324 10.07 10.88 -4.05
CA GLU A 324 9.98 12.02 -4.96
C GLU A 324 9.90 13.35 -4.18
N GLU A 325 9.11 13.39 -3.11
CA GLU A 325 8.98 14.55 -2.23
C GLU A 325 10.32 14.95 -1.62
N LEU A 326 11.08 13.99 -1.09
CA LEU A 326 12.43 14.25 -0.56
C LEU A 326 13.39 14.81 -1.61
N LYS A 327 13.33 14.28 -2.84
CA LYS A 327 14.16 14.77 -3.96
C LYS A 327 13.78 16.21 -4.33
N SER A 328 12.48 16.50 -4.44
CA SER A 328 11.95 17.83 -4.74
C SER A 328 12.29 18.84 -3.64
N ILE A 329 12.12 18.48 -2.36
CA ILE A 329 12.53 19.32 -1.22
C ILE A 329 14.02 19.65 -1.29
N LYS A 330 14.87 18.64 -1.53
CA LYS A 330 16.32 18.85 -1.64
C LYS A 330 16.70 19.76 -2.82
N MET A 331 16.04 19.57 -3.96
CA MET A 331 16.21 20.42 -5.15
C MET A 331 15.80 21.87 -4.86
N LEU A 332 14.63 22.12 -4.28
CA LEU A 332 14.15 23.45 -3.92
C LEU A 332 15.07 24.13 -2.91
N LYS A 333 15.50 23.42 -1.85
CA LYS A 333 16.48 23.94 -0.88
C LYS A 333 17.81 24.32 -1.53
N THR A 334 18.27 23.51 -2.48
CA THR A 334 19.51 23.77 -3.22
C THR A 334 19.36 25.04 -4.05
N MET A 335 18.27 25.16 -4.84
CA MET A 335 17.98 26.38 -5.61
C MET A 335 17.91 27.63 -4.73
N MET A 336 17.28 27.52 -3.55
CA MET A 336 17.19 28.63 -2.61
C MET A 336 18.54 29.05 -2.00
N SER A 337 19.53 28.16 -1.99
CA SER A 337 20.87 28.39 -1.43
C SER A 337 21.91 28.87 -2.46
N MET A 338 21.63 28.73 -3.76
CA MET A 338 22.58 29.05 -4.81
C MET A 338 22.78 30.57 -4.92
N LYS A 339 24.05 31.01 -4.98
CA LYS A 339 24.42 32.44 -5.08
C LYS A 339 24.38 33.00 -6.52
N SER A 340 24.10 32.18 -7.53
CA SER A 340 24.32 32.53 -8.94
C SER A 340 23.15 33.20 -9.65
N ASP A 341 21.91 33.04 -9.18
CA ASP A 341 20.74 33.72 -9.75
C ASP A 341 19.76 34.12 -8.64
N ALA A 342 19.77 35.39 -8.23
CA ALA A 342 19.11 35.79 -7.00
C ALA A 342 17.58 35.59 -7.00
N LEU A 343 16.92 35.58 -8.16
CA LEU A 343 15.48 35.31 -8.21
C LEU A 343 15.14 33.84 -7.92
N SER A 344 16.03 32.88 -8.22
CA SER A 344 15.81 31.47 -7.88
C SER A 344 15.81 31.21 -6.38
N GLN A 345 16.25 32.21 -5.59
CA GLN A 345 16.19 32.18 -4.13
C GLN A 345 14.77 32.43 -3.58
N PHE A 346 13.85 32.92 -4.43
CA PHE A 346 12.45 33.13 -4.11
C PHE A 346 11.57 32.19 -4.94
N VAL A 347 11.09 31.14 -4.29
CA VAL A 347 10.30 30.08 -4.91
C VAL A 347 8.81 30.42 -4.80
N MET A 348 8.10 30.37 -5.91
CA MET A 348 6.64 30.47 -5.97
C MET A 348 6.09 29.20 -6.61
N ILE A 349 5.27 28.46 -5.88
CA ILE A 349 4.65 27.20 -6.33
C ILE A 349 3.16 27.41 -6.40
N ASN A 350 2.58 27.28 -7.58
CA ASN A 350 1.13 27.22 -7.74
C ASN A 350 0.66 25.79 -7.50
N LEU A 351 0.07 25.54 -6.33
CA LEU A 351 -0.37 24.22 -5.91
C LEU A 351 -1.46 23.61 -6.80
N ASP A 352 -2.16 24.43 -7.58
CA ASP A 352 -3.23 23.98 -8.47
C ASP A 352 -2.71 23.67 -9.91
N GLU A 353 -1.53 24.17 -10.30
CA GLU A 353 -0.96 23.99 -11.65
C GLU A 353 0.34 23.19 -11.68
N ASP A 354 1.19 23.37 -10.67
CA ASP A 354 2.52 22.76 -10.60
C ASP A 354 2.43 21.35 -10.01
N LYS A 355 1.95 20.40 -10.82
CA LYS A 355 1.75 18.99 -10.43
C LYS A 355 3.01 18.30 -9.89
N GLU A 356 4.19 18.83 -10.17
CA GLU A 356 5.48 18.33 -9.66
C GLU A 356 5.68 18.59 -8.16
N PHE A 357 4.94 19.54 -7.58
CA PHE A 357 5.06 19.93 -6.17
C PHE A 357 3.74 19.70 -5.43
N SER A 358 3.68 18.60 -4.67
CA SER A 358 2.56 18.30 -3.78
C SER A 358 2.45 19.31 -2.62
N TYR A 359 1.26 19.42 -2.02
CA TYR A 359 1.11 20.24 -0.80
C TYR A 359 2.00 19.72 0.34
N SER A 360 2.30 18.41 0.40
CA SER A 360 3.21 17.84 1.41
C SER A 360 4.63 18.40 1.28
N ILE A 361 5.14 18.57 0.05
CA ILE A 361 6.45 19.22 -0.20
C ILE A 361 6.44 20.64 0.36
N VAL A 362 5.40 21.40 0.04
CA VAL A 362 5.24 22.77 0.50
C VAL A 362 5.12 22.82 2.02
N ASP A 363 4.28 22.00 2.64
CA ASP A 363 4.08 21.98 4.09
C ASP A 363 5.36 21.58 4.84
N ASN A 364 6.13 20.64 4.30
CA ASN A 364 7.45 20.30 4.85
C ASN A 364 8.42 21.48 4.80
N LEU A 365 8.42 22.24 3.71
CA LEU A 365 9.23 23.46 3.59
C LEU A 365 8.71 24.59 4.50
N LYS A 366 7.40 24.71 4.72
CA LYS A 366 6.81 25.69 5.65
C LYS A 366 7.17 25.41 7.10
N ARG A 367 7.28 24.12 7.47
CA ARG A 367 7.68 23.68 8.81
C ARG A 367 9.18 23.75 9.05
N ASP A 368 9.97 24.00 8.00
CA ASP A 368 11.41 24.10 8.11
C ASP A 368 11.82 25.43 8.77
N PRO A 369 12.54 25.40 9.91
CA PRO A 369 12.96 26.61 10.62
C PRO A 369 13.90 27.52 9.81
N ASP A 370 14.57 26.99 8.79
CA ASP A 370 15.48 27.74 7.92
C ASP A 370 14.76 28.48 6.79
N CYS A 371 13.45 28.29 6.63
CA CYS A 371 12.63 28.91 5.60
C CYS A 371 11.64 29.91 6.18
N ILE A 372 11.29 30.92 5.39
CA ILE A 372 10.11 31.75 5.60
C ILE A 372 9.13 31.49 4.46
N SER A 373 7.83 31.51 4.77
CA SER A 373 6.82 31.16 3.78
C SER A 373 5.49 31.90 3.98
N CYS A 374 4.73 32.07 2.90
CA CYS A 374 3.36 32.55 2.98
C CYS A 374 2.54 32.03 1.80
N ASP A 375 1.21 32.05 1.96
CA ASP A 375 0.28 31.77 0.87
C ASP A 375 -0.21 33.08 0.24
N TRP A 376 -0.16 33.15 -1.09
CA TRP A 376 -0.68 34.23 -1.91
C TRP A 376 -1.85 33.73 -2.77
N TYR A 377 -2.94 34.49 -2.78
CA TYR A 377 -4.15 34.13 -3.50
C TYR A 377 -4.38 35.05 -4.70
N GLU A 378 -4.56 34.43 -5.86
CA GLU A 378 -4.81 35.16 -7.11
C GLU A 378 -5.70 34.37 -8.06
N LYS A 379 -6.79 35.00 -8.54
CA LYS A 379 -7.69 34.44 -9.56
C LYS A 379 -8.18 33.01 -9.24
N GLY A 380 -8.48 32.73 -7.98
CA GLY A 380 -8.94 31.42 -7.53
C GLY A 380 -7.85 30.36 -7.38
N LYS A 381 -6.57 30.74 -7.45
CA LYS A 381 -5.41 29.87 -7.25
C LYS A 381 -4.72 30.16 -5.94
N LYS A 382 -4.08 29.13 -5.36
CA LYS A 382 -3.23 29.24 -4.18
C LYS A 382 -1.75 29.09 -4.55
N ILE A 383 -0.99 30.17 -4.37
CA ILE A 383 0.45 30.22 -4.66
C ILE A 383 1.23 30.22 -3.33
N SER A 384 2.03 29.19 -3.10
CA SER A 384 2.92 29.11 -1.95
C SER A 384 4.25 29.77 -2.26
N CYS A 385 4.61 30.78 -1.47
CA CYS A 385 5.82 31.57 -1.63
C CYS A 385 6.81 31.21 -0.54
N ILE A 386 8.05 30.85 -0.89
CA ILE A 386 9.05 30.32 0.04
C ILE A 386 10.44 30.89 -0.29
N CYS A 387 11.20 31.28 0.73
CA CYS A 387 12.63 31.53 0.60
C CYS A 387 13.39 31.21 1.90
N GLN A 388 14.72 31.17 1.83
CA GLN A 388 15.55 30.97 3.01
C GLN A 388 15.51 32.19 3.94
N LYS A 389 15.40 31.92 5.24
CA LYS A 389 15.36 32.93 6.31
C LYS A 389 16.67 33.70 6.47
N LYS A 390 17.79 33.23 5.89
CA LYS A 390 19.10 33.87 6.02
C LYS A 390 19.07 35.34 5.59
N GLU A 391 19.56 36.22 6.45
CA GLU A 391 19.58 37.67 6.24
C GLU A 391 20.26 38.07 4.92
N GLU A 392 21.41 37.47 4.60
CA GLU A 392 22.12 37.72 3.35
C GLU A 392 21.26 37.41 2.12
N THR A 393 20.49 36.31 2.16
CA THR A 393 19.59 35.90 1.09
C THR A 393 18.45 36.90 0.92
N ILE A 394 17.82 37.31 2.02
CA ILE A 394 16.71 38.28 1.99
C ILE A 394 17.18 39.64 1.48
N LEU A 395 18.32 40.14 1.97
CA LEU A 395 18.90 41.40 1.50
C LEU A 395 19.26 41.33 0.01
N ASN A 396 19.88 40.24 -0.43
CA ASN A 396 20.18 40.02 -1.84
C ASN A 396 18.91 40.03 -2.71
N LEU A 397 17.85 39.35 -2.27
CA LEU A 397 16.54 39.39 -2.92
C LEU A 397 15.96 40.80 -2.99
N ILE A 398 16.01 41.58 -1.90
CA ILE A 398 15.57 42.98 -1.87
C ILE A 398 16.33 43.80 -2.92
N HIS A 399 17.66 43.72 -2.93
CA HIS A 399 18.50 44.46 -3.88
C HIS A 399 18.19 44.09 -5.33
N VAL A 400 18.10 42.79 -5.64
CA VAL A 400 17.78 42.32 -6.99
C VAL A 400 16.38 42.72 -7.41
N MET A 401 15.40 42.71 -6.50
CA MET A 401 14.05 43.18 -6.81
C MET A 401 13.98 44.68 -7.08
N ILE A 402 14.78 45.49 -6.39
CA ILE A 402 14.87 46.94 -6.64
C ILE A 402 15.58 47.22 -7.97
N GLU A 403 16.74 46.61 -8.20
CA GLU A 403 17.61 46.96 -9.31
C GLU A 403 17.17 46.33 -10.64
N LYS A 404 16.80 45.03 -10.60
CA LYS A 404 16.54 44.25 -11.81
C LYS A 404 15.06 44.00 -12.06
N TYR A 405 14.22 43.91 -11.03
CA TYR A 405 12.81 43.52 -11.17
C TYR A 405 11.81 44.59 -10.72
N SER A 406 12.23 45.85 -10.61
CA SER A 406 11.35 46.96 -10.19
C SER A 406 10.15 47.18 -11.11
N TYR A 407 10.23 46.72 -12.36
CA TYR A 407 9.11 46.76 -13.31
C TYR A 407 8.09 45.63 -13.07
N LYS A 408 8.45 44.53 -12.41
CA LYS A 408 7.55 43.40 -12.08
C LYS A 408 6.88 43.63 -10.72
N LYS A 409 5.99 44.63 -10.65
CA LYS A 409 5.35 45.03 -9.39
C LYS A 409 4.62 43.90 -8.66
N ASP A 410 3.99 42.97 -9.38
CA ASP A 410 3.31 41.84 -8.76
C ASP A 410 4.27 40.94 -7.99
N LEU A 411 5.44 40.62 -8.56
CA LEU A 411 6.47 39.82 -7.91
C LEU A 411 6.99 40.50 -6.63
N VAL A 412 7.28 41.80 -6.74
CA VAL A 412 7.75 42.62 -5.61
C VAL A 412 6.69 42.68 -4.52
N ARG A 413 5.41 42.84 -4.89
CA ARG A 413 4.27 42.86 -3.98
C ARG A 413 4.12 41.55 -3.22
N ILE A 414 4.21 40.41 -3.90
CA ILE A 414 4.14 39.07 -3.28
C ILE A 414 5.28 38.91 -2.26
N PHE A 415 6.50 39.31 -2.62
CA PHE A 415 7.64 39.23 -1.72
C PHE A 415 7.52 40.18 -0.52
N LEU A 416 7.04 41.40 -0.71
CA LEU A 416 6.75 42.32 0.41
C LEU A 416 5.69 41.74 1.35
N PHE A 417 4.66 41.10 0.81
CA PHE A 417 3.64 40.42 1.61
C PHE A 417 4.22 39.27 2.45
N LEU A 418 5.13 38.46 1.88
CA LEU A 418 5.87 37.43 2.62
C LEU A 418 6.63 38.02 3.81
N LEU A 419 7.47 39.04 3.57
CA LEU A 419 8.27 39.67 4.63
C LEU A 419 7.39 40.26 5.74
N LYS A 420 6.22 40.80 5.37
CA LYS A 420 5.27 41.36 6.32
C LYS A 420 4.55 40.30 7.15
N LYS A 421 4.16 39.17 6.54
CA LYS A 421 3.54 38.04 7.25
C LYS A 421 4.51 37.41 8.25
N GLU A 422 5.77 37.26 7.86
CA GLU A 422 6.85 36.68 8.66
C GLU A 422 7.62 37.72 9.49
N LYS A 423 7.02 38.91 9.74
CA LYS A 423 7.68 40.00 10.47
C LYS A 423 8.16 39.58 11.87
N ASN A 424 7.45 38.67 12.54
CA ASN A 424 7.82 38.16 13.86
C ASN A 424 9.10 37.31 13.78
N GLU A 425 9.17 36.40 12.79
CA GLU A 425 10.34 35.55 12.54
C GLU A 425 11.56 36.37 12.11
N LEU A 426 11.33 37.52 11.46
CA LEU A 426 12.35 38.45 10.98
C LEU A 426 12.62 39.62 11.94
N ALA A 427 12.07 39.60 13.16
CA ALA A 427 12.09 40.75 14.07
C ALA A 427 13.52 41.27 14.37
N ALA A 428 14.51 40.37 14.41
CA ALA A 428 15.92 40.74 14.59
C ALA A 428 16.47 41.58 13.42
N TYR A 429 16.04 41.30 12.18
CA TYR A 429 16.47 42.02 10.99
C TYR A 429 15.84 43.40 10.91
N TYR A 430 14.54 43.52 11.23
CA TYR A 430 13.83 44.80 11.26
C TYR A 430 14.39 45.81 12.27
N ARG A 431 15.17 45.36 13.27
CA ARG A 431 15.88 46.25 14.21
C ARG A 431 17.13 46.90 13.63
N LYS A 432 17.69 46.35 12.54
CA LYS A 432 18.87 46.90 11.87
C LYS A 432 18.47 48.02 10.92
N SER A 433 19.21 49.14 10.98
CA SER A 433 18.92 50.33 10.17
C SER A 433 18.98 50.04 8.67
N ASP A 434 20.01 49.33 8.22
CA ASP A 434 20.25 49.04 6.80
C ASP A 434 19.13 48.19 6.20
N PHE A 435 18.66 47.18 6.94
CA PHE A 435 17.55 46.33 6.52
C PHE A 435 16.24 47.12 6.46
N LYS A 436 15.97 47.97 7.46
CA LYS A 436 14.79 48.85 7.48
C LYS A 436 14.78 49.80 6.28
N GLU A 437 15.93 50.41 5.96
CA GLU A 437 16.06 51.31 4.81
C GLU A 437 15.86 50.56 3.48
N ALA A 438 16.46 49.38 3.33
CA ALA A 438 16.31 48.54 2.14
C ALA A 438 14.83 48.16 1.89
N ILE A 439 14.10 47.78 2.94
CA ILE A 439 12.67 47.49 2.86
C ILE A 439 11.87 48.74 2.46
N LEU A 440 12.14 49.91 3.05
CA LEU A 440 11.41 51.13 2.70
C LEU A 440 11.62 51.50 1.23
N LYS A 441 12.84 51.33 0.71
CA LYS A 441 13.13 51.50 -0.73
C LYS A 441 12.34 50.50 -1.58
N LEU A 442 12.28 49.22 -1.19
CA LEU A 442 11.51 48.20 -1.90
C LEU A 442 10.01 48.51 -1.92
N LYS A 443 9.44 48.89 -0.77
CA LYS A 443 8.03 49.32 -0.66
C LYS A 443 7.75 50.51 -1.56
N TYR A 444 8.62 51.52 -1.56
CA TYR A 444 8.47 52.68 -2.43
C TYR A 444 8.50 52.29 -3.91
N VAL A 445 9.44 51.44 -4.34
CA VAL A 445 9.49 50.94 -5.72
C VAL A 445 8.17 50.27 -6.13
N CYS A 446 7.56 49.50 -5.22
CA CYS A 446 6.30 48.82 -5.45
C CYS A 446 5.08 49.77 -5.50
N TYR A 447 5.01 50.74 -4.58
CA TYR A 447 3.80 51.54 -4.34
C TYR A 447 3.86 53.01 -4.80
N LYS A 448 4.99 53.48 -5.33
CA LYS A 448 5.20 54.91 -5.72
C LYS A 448 4.13 55.52 -6.63
N GLU A 449 3.37 54.70 -7.36
CA GLU A 449 2.30 55.17 -8.23
C GLU A 449 1.02 55.52 -7.49
N ASN A 450 0.76 54.85 -6.35
CA ASN A 450 -0.38 55.10 -5.49
C ASN A 450 -0.11 56.29 -4.54
N LEU A 451 1.15 56.71 -4.42
CA LEU A 451 1.57 57.79 -3.53
C LEU A 451 1.44 59.17 -4.19
N SER A 452 1.26 60.18 -3.34
CA SER A 452 1.19 61.59 -3.74
C SER A 452 2.47 62.09 -4.42
N TRP A 453 2.36 63.18 -5.18
CA TRP A 453 3.53 63.85 -5.78
C TRP A 453 4.56 64.30 -4.73
N PHE A 454 4.11 64.71 -3.54
CA PHE A 454 4.98 65.11 -2.43
C PHE A 454 5.84 63.94 -1.93
N SER A 455 5.28 62.74 -1.91
CA SER A 455 6.01 61.51 -1.55
C SER A 455 7.16 61.21 -2.52
N LYS A 456 7.02 61.58 -3.80
CA LYS A 456 8.08 61.43 -4.81
C LYS A 456 9.23 62.41 -4.58
N ILE A 457 8.95 63.62 -4.10
CA ILE A 457 9.97 64.61 -3.71
C ILE A 457 10.73 64.13 -2.47
N LEU A 458 10.03 63.61 -1.46
CA LEU A 458 10.68 63.05 -0.27
C LEU A 458 11.61 61.87 -0.61
N SER A 459 11.21 61.00 -1.54
CA SER A 459 12.08 59.94 -2.04
C SER A 459 13.32 60.47 -2.77
N PHE A 460 13.17 61.52 -3.60
CA PHE A 460 14.30 62.16 -4.29
C PHE A 460 15.32 62.75 -3.30
N LEU A 461 14.85 63.28 -2.18
CA LEU A 461 15.68 63.81 -1.08
C LEU A 461 16.27 62.71 -0.17
N GLY A 462 16.03 61.42 -0.46
CA GLY A 462 16.49 60.30 0.36
C GLY A 462 15.75 60.16 1.70
N ALA A 463 14.66 60.90 1.90
CA ALA A 463 13.94 61.02 3.17
C ALA A 463 12.87 59.93 3.34
N PHE A 464 13.23 58.66 3.07
CA PHE A 464 12.30 57.52 3.05
C PHE A 464 11.58 57.26 4.39
N GLY A 465 12.15 57.68 5.52
CA GLY A 465 11.51 57.56 6.83
C GLY A 465 10.17 58.30 6.94
N PHE A 466 10.01 59.43 6.23
CA PHE A 466 8.75 60.18 6.20
C PHE A 466 7.66 59.50 5.36
N LEU A 467 8.02 58.52 4.54
CA LEU A 467 7.10 57.75 3.70
C LEU A 467 6.57 56.50 4.39
N GLU A 468 7.12 56.13 5.56
CA GLU A 468 6.84 54.87 6.25
C GLU A 468 5.34 54.68 6.47
N SER A 469 4.64 55.67 7.03
CA SER A 469 3.19 55.58 7.30
C SER A 469 2.35 55.40 6.03
N SER A 470 2.65 56.13 4.95
CA SER A 470 1.92 55.99 3.68
C SER A 470 2.18 54.64 3.01
N LEU A 471 3.41 54.13 3.09
CA LEU A 471 3.76 52.81 2.57
C LEU A 471 3.13 51.68 3.39
N GLU A 472 3.03 51.84 4.71
CA GLU A 472 2.32 50.90 5.58
C GLU A 472 0.81 50.86 5.30
N HIS A 473 0.22 52.00 4.92
CA HIS A 473 -1.19 52.03 4.52
C HIS A 473 -1.43 51.19 3.26
N GLU A 474 -0.61 51.35 2.22
CA GLU A 474 -0.69 50.53 0.99
C GLU A 474 -0.51 49.03 1.26
N GLU A 475 0.41 48.67 2.17
CA GLU A 475 0.54 47.27 2.61
C GLU A 475 -0.73 46.75 3.28
N SER A 476 -1.40 47.57 4.10
CA SER A 476 -2.63 47.15 4.80
C SER A 476 -3.77 46.85 3.83
N ILE A 477 -3.87 47.61 2.74
CA ILE A 477 -4.86 47.39 1.67
C ILE A 477 -4.63 46.02 1.03
N ILE A 478 -3.36 45.70 0.71
CA ILE A 478 -3.00 44.41 0.11
C ILE A 478 -3.26 43.26 1.06
N GLN A 479 -3.00 43.43 2.36
CA GLN A 479 -3.34 42.42 3.35
C GLN A 479 -4.84 42.13 3.40
N PHE A 480 -5.66 43.19 3.38
CA PHE A 480 -7.12 43.05 3.37
C PHE A 480 -7.62 42.38 2.08
N GLU A 481 -7.05 42.74 0.93
CA GLU A 481 -7.36 42.11 -0.36
C GLU A 481 -7.03 40.62 -0.34
N GLN A 482 -5.87 40.23 0.18
CA GLN A 482 -5.46 38.83 0.29
C GLN A 482 -6.36 38.02 1.23
N LEU A 483 -6.80 38.59 2.36
CA LEU A 483 -7.78 37.93 3.24
C LEU A 483 -9.11 37.66 2.54
N THR A 484 -9.60 38.65 1.77
CA THR A 484 -10.84 38.50 1.00
C THR A 484 -10.71 37.39 -0.04
N ARG A 485 -9.57 37.33 -0.75
CA ARG A 485 -9.29 36.30 -1.75
C ARG A 485 -9.12 34.91 -1.13
N GLU A 486 -8.50 34.82 0.05
CA GLU A 486 -8.36 33.58 0.81
C GLU A 486 -9.73 32.98 1.16
N ILE A 487 -10.66 33.81 1.66
CA ILE A 487 -12.02 33.39 2.00
C ILE A 487 -12.73 32.84 0.74
N ALA A 488 -12.70 33.59 -0.35
CA ALA A 488 -13.32 33.17 -1.61
C ALA A 488 -12.72 31.87 -2.16
N TYR A 489 -11.40 31.69 -2.07
CA TYR A 489 -10.74 30.45 -2.47
C TYR A 489 -11.21 29.25 -1.64
N LYS A 490 -11.26 29.39 -0.30
CA LYS A 490 -11.70 28.31 0.60
C LYS A 490 -13.16 27.94 0.35
N GLU A 491 -14.04 28.91 0.13
CA GLU A 491 -15.45 28.67 -0.21
C GLU A 491 -15.61 27.93 -1.54
N ASN A 492 -14.88 28.34 -2.58
CA ASN A 492 -14.93 27.69 -3.89
C ASN A 492 -14.40 26.25 -3.84
N ARG A 493 -13.29 26.02 -3.11
CA ARG A 493 -12.73 24.69 -2.91
C ARG A 493 -13.70 23.79 -2.16
N LYS A 494 -14.35 24.31 -1.11
CA LYS A 494 -15.39 23.59 -0.37
C LYS A 494 -16.54 23.16 -1.28
N LYS A 495 -17.07 24.06 -2.12
CA LYS A 495 -18.13 23.73 -3.09
C LYS A 495 -17.73 22.62 -4.06
N LEU A 496 -16.48 22.61 -4.52
CA LEU A 496 -15.98 21.58 -5.42
C LEU A 496 -15.87 20.21 -4.74
N LEU A 497 -15.40 20.17 -3.50
CA LEU A 497 -15.32 18.94 -2.70
C LEU A 497 -16.72 18.42 -2.31
N ASP A 498 -17.64 19.32 -1.96
CA ASP A 498 -19.04 18.97 -1.68
C ASP A 498 -19.72 18.37 -2.92
N LYS A 499 -19.36 18.81 -4.13
CA LYS A 499 -19.85 18.22 -5.38
C LYS A 499 -19.39 16.77 -5.55
N VAL A 500 -18.11 16.48 -5.30
CA VAL A 500 -17.57 15.10 -5.37
C VAL A 500 -18.25 14.21 -4.33
N ARG A 501 -18.46 14.72 -3.12
CA ARG A 501 -19.22 14.01 -2.07
C ARG A 501 -20.66 13.72 -2.51
N ALA A 502 -21.33 14.69 -3.11
CA ALA A 502 -22.70 14.51 -3.60
C ALA A 502 -22.77 13.45 -4.72
N GLU A 503 -21.83 13.44 -5.67
CA GLU A 503 -21.75 12.42 -6.71
C GLU A 503 -21.60 11.00 -6.11
N TRP A 504 -20.74 10.85 -5.11
CA TRP A 504 -20.54 9.58 -4.39
C TRP A 504 -21.74 9.12 -3.54
N LEU A 505 -22.52 10.06 -3.01
CA LEU A 505 -23.75 9.78 -2.27
C LEU A 505 -24.90 9.38 -3.22
N ILE A 506 -25.03 10.04 -4.37
CA ILE A 506 -26.06 9.71 -5.39
C ILE A 506 -25.87 8.29 -5.90
N GLU A 507 -24.62 7.84 -6.14
CA GLU A 507 -24.33 6.45 -6.52
C GLU A 507 -24.77 5.43 -5.45
N ALA A 508 -24.80 5.82 -4.17
CA ALA A 508 -25.29 4.94 -3.10
C ALA A 508 -26.83 4.83 -3.11
N GLU A 509 -27.49 5.96 -3.38
CA GLU A 509 -28.95 6.15 -3.25
C GLU A 509 -29.75 5.69 -4.49
N THR A 510 -29.15 5.58 -5.68
CA THR A 510 -29.86 5.04 -6.85
C THR A 510 -30.32 3.59 -6.61
N GLU A 511 -31.62 3.41 -6.40
CA GLU A 511 -32.31 2.11 -6.46
C GLU A 511 -32.15 1.49 -7.85
N PRO A 512 -32.09 0.15 -7.98
CA PRO A 512 -32.17 -0.48 -9.29
C PRO A 512 -33.59 -0.27 -9.85
N SER A 513 -33.79 0.80 -10.61
CA SER A 513 -34.97 0.89 -11.48
C SER A 513 -34.79 -0.14 -12.59
N VAL A 514 -35.41 -1.29 -12.38
CA VAL A 514 -36.04 -2.16 -13.38
C VAL A 514 -35.79 -1.70 -14.82
N THR A 515 -34.78 -2.26 -15.49
CA THR A 515 -34.81 -2.35 -16.95
C THR A 515 -35.74 -3.50 -17.32
N GLU A 516 -37.04 -3.27 -17.20
CA GLU A 516 -37.99 -3.92 -18.10
C GLU A 516 -37.76 -3.26 -19.45
N VAL A 517 -37.15 -4.02 -20.35
CA VAL A 517 -37.20 -3.72 -21.78
C VAL A 517 -38.67 -3.81 -22.16
N GLU A 518 -39.36 -2.67 -22.26
CA GLU A 518 -40.60 -2.59 -23.01
C GLU A 518 -40.29 -3.03 -24.45
N GLU A 519 -40.68 -4.26 -24.76
CA GLU A 519 -40.88 -4.73 -26.13
C GLU A 519 -41.82 -3.74 -26.81
N THR A 520 -41.23 -2.84 -27.60
CA THR A 520 -41.99 -1.97 -28.48
C THR A 520 -42.71 -2.85 -29.49
N SER A 521 -44.03 -2.96 -29.30
CA SER A 521 -44.95 -3.59 -30.24
C SER A 521 -44.75 -2.98 -31.63
N SER A 522 -44.12 -3.74 -32.52
CA SER A 522 -44.14 -3.46 -33.95
C SER A 522 -45.55 -3.69 -34.48
N LYS A 523 -46.28 -2.59 -34.79
CA LYS A 523 -47.30 -2.62 -35.83
C LYS A 523 -46.75 -1.95 -37.09
N PRO A 524 -46.91 -2.57 -38.27
CA PRO A 524 -46.21 -2.19 -39.48
C PRO A 524 -46.97 -1.07 -40.23
N ASP A 525 -46.26 -0.01 -40.61
CA ASP A 525 -46.69 0.87 -41.68
C ASP A 525 -46.58 0.14 -43.02
N SER A 526 -47.74 -0.22 -43.58
CA SER A 526 -47.85 -0.76 -44.93
C SER A 526 -47.66 0.35 -45.97
N LYS A 527 -46.48 0.30 -46.60
CA LYS A 527 -46.15 0.67 -47.98
C LYS A 527 -47.26 1.28 -48.85
N ARG A 528 -46.92 2.42 -49.48
CA ARG A 528 -47.36 2.75 -50.84
C ARG A 528 -46.13 2.75 -51.76
N SER A 529 -46.31 2.19 -52.95
CA SER A 529 -45.36 1.98 -54.07
C SER A 529 -44.39 0.79 -53.96
N VAL A 530 -44.11 0.00 -54.99
CA VAL A 530 -44.88 -0.62 -56.10
C VAL A 530 -43.89 -1.66 -56.65
N ASN A 531 -44.37 -2.91 -56.76
CA ASN A 531 -43.97 -4.04 -57.60
C ASN A 531 -42.53 -4.16 -58.14
N THR A 532 -41.86 -5.25 -57.76
CA THR A 532 -40.74 -5.86 -58.50
C THR A 532 -41.20 -7.06 -59.33
N ALA A 533 -40.43 -7.29 -60.41
CA ALA A 533 -40.18 -8.55 -61.12
C ALA A 533 -41.01 -8.86 -62.38
N ILE A 534 -40.43 -8.45 -63.52
CA ILE A 534 -39.80 -9.32 -64.54
C ILE A 534 -40.68 -10.39 -65.22
N ALA A 535 -40.73 -10.21 -66.54
CA ALA A 535 -41.18 -11.11 -67.58
C ALA A 535 -40.59 -12.53 -67.53
N ARG A 536 -41.40 -13.50 -67.95
CA ARG A 536 -40.94 -14.81 -68.42
C ARG A 536 -40.36 -14.70 -69.84
N GLY A 537 -39.13 -15.16 -70.00
CA GLY A 537 -38.55 -15.90 -71.13
C GLY A 537 -38.79 -15.44 -72.58
N GLY A 538 -37.70 -15.22 -73.32
CA GLY A 538 -37.73 -15.22 -74.79
C GLY A 538 -36.42 -14.79 -75.45
N LYS A 539 -35.60 -15.79 -75.81
CA LYS A 539 -34.40 -15.80 -76.68
C LYS A 539 -33.16 -15.03 -76.25
#